data_AF-A0A9E5YHR6-F1
#
_entry.id   AF-A0A9E5YHR6-F1
#
_cell.length_a   1.000
_cell.length_b   1.000
_cell.length_c   1.000
_cell.angle_alpha   90.00
_cell.angle_beta   90.00
_cell.angle_gamma   90.00
#
_symmetry.space_group_name_H-M   'P 1'
#
loop_
_entity.id
_entity.type
_entity.pdbx_description
1 polymer ?
#
loop_
_entity_poly.entity_id
_entity_poly.type
_entity_poly.pdbx_seq_one_letter_code
_entity_poly.pdbx_strand_id
1 'polypeptide(L)' 'MSTSTVDTKKRVILPAGRPGDIFDIQQQAEGRFLLIRLEKPERAERMSRRACMEAMRKAPLRPTMMWEKLRELTREP' A
#
# COMPACT_ATOMS: atom_id res chain seq x y z
N MET A 1 2.77 0.39 -31.03
CA MET A 1 2.90 1.45 -30.00
C MET A 1 1.62 1.47 -29.18
N SER A 2 1.68 1.16 -27.89
CA SER A 2 0.54 1.37 -26.99
C SER A 2 0.68 2.74 -26.35
N THR A 3 -0.16 3.69 -26.74
CA THR A 3 -0.30 4.95 -26.00
C THR A 3 -1.09 4.67 -24.71
N SER A 4 -0.85 5.45 -23.66
CA SER A 4 -1.61 5.38 -22.41
C SER A 4 -2.01 6.79 -22.01
N THR A 5 -3.28 6.94 -21.62
CA THR A 5 -3.84 8.23 -21.22
C THR A 5 -3.73 8.38 -19.71
N VAL A 6 -3.38 9.59 -19.27
CA VAL A 6 -3.38 9.95 -17.85
C VAL A 6 -4.83 9.96 -17.34
N ASP A 7 -5.10 9.27 -16.24
CA ASP A 7 -6.43 9.25 -15.65
C ASP A 7 -6.75 10.53 -14.84
N THR A 8 -7.98 10.65 -14.35
CA THR A 8 -8.42 11.79 -13.52
C THR A 8 -7.64 11.95 -12.23
N LYS A 9 -6.95 10.90 -11.77
CA LYS A 9 -6.09 10.90 -10.58
C LYS A 9 -4.63 11.18 -10.93
N LYS A 10 -4.34 11.62 -12.16
CA LYS A 10 -2.99 11.94 -12.67
C LYS A 10 -2.05 10.73 -12.74
N ARG A 11 -2.58 9.52 -12.99
CA ARG A 11 -1.80 8.28 -13.08
C ARG A 11 -1.73 7.78 -14.52
N VAL A 12 -0.63 7.11 -14.86
CA VAL A 12 -0.46 6.36 -16.12
C VAL A 12 -0.39 4.87 -15.82
N ILE A 13 -1.06 4.06 -16.63
CA ILE A 13 -0.97 2.61 -16.55
C ILE A 13 0.30 2.17 -17.28
N LEU A 14 1.15 1.41 -16.61
CA LEU A 14 2.34 0.79 -17.18
C LEU A 14 2.04 -0.69 -17.46
N PRO A 15 1.89 -1.13 -18.73
CA PRO A 15 1.46 -2.50 -19.05
C PRO A 15 2.37 -3.60 -18.48
N ALA A 16 3.67 -3.33 -18.33
CA ALA A 16 4.65 -4.26 -17.76
C ALA A 16 4.85 -4.10 -16.24
N GLY A 17 4.06 -3.25 -15.57
CA GLY A 17 4.13 -3.00 -14.13
C GLY A 17 3.48 -4.10 -13.30
N ARG A 18 4.04 -4.40 -12.12
CA ARG A 18 3.42 -5.26 -11.11
C ARG A 18 3.06 -4.42 -9.87
N PRO A 19 1.99 -4.77 -9.14
CA PRO A 19 1.66 -4.08 -7.90
C PRO A 19 2.83 -4.10 -6.89
N GLY A 20 3.22 -2.91 -6.43
CA GLY A 20 4.32 -2.73 -5.48
C GLY A 20 5.70 -2.64 -6.12
N ASP A 21 5.82 -2.59 -7.45
CA ASP A 21 7.03 -2.08 -8.12
C ASP A 21 7.30 -0.63 -7.66
N ILE A 22 8.57 -0.31 -7.49
CA ILE A 22 9.03 1.04 -7.13
C ILE A 22 9.88 1.54 -8.30
N PHE A 23 9.65 2.78 -8.70
CA PHE A 23 10.40 3.43 -9.76
C PHE A 23 11.03 4.71 -9.25
N ASP A 24 12.30 4.93 -9.55
CA ASP A 24 12.90 6.25 -9.49
C ASP A 24 12.41 7.05 -10.72
N ILE A 25 11.90 8.26 -10.46
CA ILE A 25 11.29 9.12 -11.49
C ILE A 25 12.24 10.27 -11.76
N GLN A 26 12.83 10.27 -12.94
CA GLN A 26 13.72 11.34 -13.38
C GLN A 26 13.04 12.18 -14.46
N GLN A 27 12.85 13.46 -14.17
CA GLN A 27 12.36 14.40 -15.16
C GLN A 27 13.51 14.77 -16.10
N GLN A 28 13.28 14.57 -17.39
CA GLN A 28 14.17 14.94 -18.47
C GLN A 28 13.64 16.21 -19.16
N ALA A 29 14.39 16.76 -20.11
CA ALA A 29 13.93 17.88 -20.92
C ALA A 29 12.67 17.53 -21.73
N GLU A 30 11.96 18.56 -22.20
CA GLU A 30 10.84 18.43 -23.15
C GLU A 30 9.65 17.58 -22.64
N GLY A 31 9.40 17.59 -21.33
CA GLY A 31 8.25 16.88 -20.73
C GLY A 31 8.41 15.36 -20.72
N ARG A 32 9.64 14.86 -20.92
CA ARG A 32 9.94 13.43 -20.85
C ARG A 32 10.21 13.01 -19.40
N PHE A 33 9.76 11.81 -19.06
CA PHE A 33 10.06 11.17 -17.77
C PHE A 33 10.73 9.83 -18.03
N LEU A 34 11.86 9.61 -17.36
CA LEU A 34 12.51 8.30 -17.30
C LEU A 34 12.09 7.62 -15.99
N LEU A 35 11.56 6.40 -16.11
CA LEU A 35 11.18 5.56 -14.98
C LEU A 35 12.17 4.41 -14.85
N ILE A 36 12.97 4.41 -13.78
CA ILE A 36 13.95 3.35 -13.52
C ILE A 36 13.36 2.42 -12.47
N ARG A 37 13.06 1.17 -12.85
CA ARG A 37 12.55 0.17 -11.90
C ARG A 37 13.65 -0.15 -10.88
N LEU A 38 13.36 0.11 -9.62
CA LEU A 38 14.25 -0.22 -8.52
C LEU A 38 14.02 -1.67 -8.08
N GLU A 39 15.08 -2.32 -7.62
CA GLU A 39 14.91 -3.57 -6.89
C GLU A 39 14.10 -3.31 -5.64
N LYS A 40 13.11 -4.17 -5.41
CA LYS A 40 12.27 -4.06 -4.23
C LYS A 40 13.16 -4.34 -3.02
N PRO A 41 13.25 -3.42 -2.05
CA PRO A 41 13.96 -3.73 -0.81
C PRO A 41 13.31 -4.97 -0.22
N GLU A 42 14.15 -5.89 0.25
CA GLU A 42 13.68 -7.11 0.88
C GLU A 42 12.70 -6.71 1.99
N ARG A 43 11.48 -7.25 1.94
CA ARG A 43 10.48 -6.90 2.94
C ARG A 43 11.05 -7.27 4.29
N ALA A 44 11.00 -6.34 5.24
CA ALA A 44 11.30 -6.64 6.64
C ALA A 44 10.58 -7.94 7.04
N GLU A 45 11.30 -8.80 7.75
CA GLU A 45 10.77 -10.08 8.18
C GLU A 45 9.41 -9.88 8.84
N ARG A 46 8.40 -10.58 8.31
CA ARG A 46 7.08 -10.54 8.91
C ARG A 46 7.16 -11.21 10.26
N MET A 47 6.66 -10.54 11.29
CA MET A 47 6.45 -11.16 12.59
C MET A 47 5.66 -12.45 12.40
N SER A 48 6.08 -13.51 13.10
CA SER A 48 5.31 -14.75 13.13
C SER A 48 3.90 -14.48 13.67
N ARG A 49 2.92 -15.30 13.27
CA ARG A 49 1.54 -15.17 13.80
C ARG A 49 1.52 -15.10 15.33
N ARG A 50 2.35 -15.91 16.00
CA ARG A 50 2.48 -15.92 17.46
C ARG A 50 3.01 -14.58 17.99
N ALA A 51 4.05 -14.03 17.36
CA ALA A 51 4.61 -12.74 17.75
C ALA A 51 3.60 -11.59 17.55
N CYS A 52 2.85 -11.59 16.45
CA CYS A 52 1.76 -10.62 16.23
C CYS A 52 0.69 -10.71 17.32
N MET A 53 0.23 -11.92 17.67
CA MET A 53 -0.78 -12.12 18.71
C MET A 53 -0.30 -11.65 20.08
N GLU A 54 0.97 -11.91 20.42
CA GLU A 54 1.56 -11.47 21.68
C GLU A 54 1.71 -9.93 21.71
N ALA A 55 2.11 -9.30 20.61
CA ALA A 55 2.19 -7.85 20.49
C ALA A 55 0.81 -7.20 20.66
N MET A 56 -0.23 -7.74 20.02
CA MET A 56 -1.61 -7.27 20.17
C MET A 56 -2.11 -7.42 21.62
N ARG A 57 -1.74 -8.51 22.31
CA ARG A 57 -2.07 -8.70 23.74
C ARG A 57 -1.33 -7.74 24.65
N LYS A 58 -0.11 -7.33 24.31
CA LYS A 58 0.68 -6.39 25.12
C LYS A 58 0.38 -4.92 24.84
N ALA A 59 -0.18 -4.62 23.67
CA ALA A 59 -0.46 -3.25 23.24
C ALA A 59 -1.26 -2.47 24.29
N PRO A 60 -0.89 -1.22 24.63
CA PRO A 60 -1.63 -0.41 25.60
C PRO A 60 -3.00 0.03 25.06
N LEU A 61 -3.09 0.21 23.73
CA LEU A 61 -4.33 0.53 23.03
C LEU A 61 -5.02 -0.77 22.63
N ARG A 62 -6.04 -1.17 23.40
CA ARG A 62 -6.86 -2.35 23.14
C ARG A 62 -8.32 -1.92 23.05
N PRO A 63 -9.14 -2.58 22.21
CA PRO A 63 -10.58 -2.38 22.25
C PRO A 63 -11.09 -2.68 23.67
N THR A 64 -11.74 -1.70 24.30
CA THR A 64 -12.35 -1.85 25.63
C THR A 64 -13.75 -2.46 25.57
N MET A 65 -14.29 -2.64 24.36
CA MET A 65 -15.60 -3.20 24.10
C MET A 65 -15.52 -4.42 23.19
N MET A 66 -16.46 -5.35 23.38
CA MET A 66 -16.63 -6.52 22.52
C MET A 66 -17.06 -6.12 21.11
N TRP A 67 -16.68 -6.97 20.15
CA TRP A 67 -16.97 -6.76 18.73
C TRP A 67 -18.46 -6.61 18.44
N GLU A 68 -19.31 -7.36 19.12
CA GLU A 68 -20.78 -7.29 19.00
C GLU A 68 -21.28 -5.88 19.32
N LYS A 69 -20.80 -5.31 20.42
CA LYS A 69 -21.18 -3.97 20.88
C LYS A 69 -20.64 -2.87 19.97
N LEU A 70 -19.40 -3.03 19.47
CA LEU A 70 -18.86 -2.11 18.46
C LEU A 70 -19.70 -2.15 17.18
N ARG A 71 -20.06 -3.35 16.72
CA ARG A 71 -20.85 -3.55 15.50
C ARG A 71 -22.21 -2.90 15.59
N GLU A 72 -22.90 -2.99 16.74
CA GLU A 72 -24.17 -2.30 16.98
C GLU A 72 -24.04 -0.77 16.86
N LEU A 73 -22.96 -0.19 17.42
CA LEU A 73 -22.73 1.26 17.41
C LEU A 73 -22.33 1.81 16.05
N THR A 74 -21.66 1.01 15.22
CA THR A 74 -21.12 1.44 13.93
C THR A 74 -21.95 0.97 12.74
N ARG A 75 -23.09 0.30 12.95
CA ARG A 75 -23.96 -0.10 11.85
C ARG A 75 -24.81 1.09 11.44
N GLU A 76 -24.64 1.53 10.19
CA GLU A 76 -25.56 2.51 9.60
C GLU A 76 -26.98 1.91 9.50
N PRO A 77 -28.04 2.74 9.63
CA PRO A 77 -29.43 2.28 9.56
C PRO A 77 -29.78 1.59 8.23
#